data_AF-A0A662L5R9-F1
#
_entry.id   AF-A0A662L5R9-F1
#
_cell.length_a   1.000
_cell.length_b   1.000
_cell.length_c   1.000
_cell.angle_alpha   90.00
_cell.angle_beta   90.00
_cell.angle_gamma   90.00
#
_symmetry.space_group_name_H-M   'P 1'
#
loop_
_entity.id
_entity.type
_entity.pdbx_description
1 polymer ?
#
loop_
_entity_poly.entity_id
_entity_poly.type
_entity_poly.pdbx_seq_one_letter_code
_entity_poly.pdbx_strand_id
1 'polypeptide(L)'
;MFIETPMTSLMNPVIIYHLLKGYFVDTDRVWRDDAGKIKAFKDKQFRKIVRYAYDVPVYRKKYKEAGIHPDDIKGIEDIKKLPFITK
;
A
#
# COMPACT_ATOMS: atom_id res chain seq x y z
N MET A 1 -35.00 -12.77 -26.97
CA MET A 1 -34.51 -11.57 -27.65
C MET A 1 -33.45 -10.94 -26.75
N PHE A 2 -32.19 -11.11 -27.14
CA PHE A 2 -30.93 -10.55 -26.62
C PHE A 2 -30.88 -9.96 -25.20
N ILE A 3 -30.26 -10.70 -24.27
CA ILE A 3 -29.64 -10.14 -23.06
C ILE A 3 -28.13 -10.44 -23.15
N GLU A 4 -27.46 -9.81 -24.11
CA GLU A 4 -26.01 -9.68 -24.18
C GLU A 4 -25.72 -8.23 -23.72
N THR A 5 -24.97 -7.87 -22.68
CA THR A 5 -23.66 -8.33 -22.18
C THR A 5 -23.31 -7.49 -20.93
N PRO A 6 -22.81 -8.05 -19.81
CA PRO A 6 -22.22 -7.26 -18.72
C PRO A 6 -20.76 -6.81 -19.01
N MET A 7 -20.22 -7.13 -20.19
CA MET A 7 -18.81 -6.97 -20.57
C MET A 7 -18.46 -5.72 -21.41
N THR A 8 -19.42 -4.84 -21.72
CA THR A 8 -19.19 -3.72 -22.66
C THR A 8 -18.62 -2.46 -22.03
N SER A 9 -18.51 -2.39 -20.69
CA SER A 9 -17.90 -1.26 -19.97
C SER A 9 -16.39 -1.43 -19.75
N LEU A 10 -15.91 -2.67 -19.62
CA LEU A 10 -14.48 -2.99 -19.42
C LEU A 10 -13.64 -2.82 -20.71
N MET A 11 -14.29 -2.80 -21.87
CA MET A 11 -13.66 -2.66 -23.19
C MET A 11 -13.65 -1.21 -23.70
N ASN A 12 -13.71 -0.21 -22.80
CA ASN A 12 -13.49 1.17 -23.19
C ASN A 12 -12.00 1.37 -23.53
N PRO A 13 -11.65 1.76 -24.77
CA PRO A 13 -10.25 1.92 -25.20
C PRO A 13 -9.48 2.95 -24.37
N VAL A 14 -10.18 3.92 -23.77
CA VAL A 14 -9.57 4.89 -22.85
C VAL A 14 -9.21 4.23 -21.52
N ILE A 15 -10.12 3.44 -20.93
CA ILE A 15 -9.86 2.73 -19.67
C ILE A 15 -8.75 1.70 -19.88
N ILE A 16 -8.80 0.95 -20.99
CA ILE A 16 -7.76 0.00 -21.39
C ILE A 16 -6.42 0.72 -21.56
N TYR A 17 -6.37 1.87 -22.23
CA TYR A 17 -5.12 2.62 -22.39
C TYR A 17 -4.52 3.03 -21.04
N HIS A 18 -5.33 3.47 -20.07
CA HIS A 18 -4.84 3.83 -18.74
C HIS A 18 -4.31 2.61 -17.97
N LEU A 19 -4.99 1.48 -18.07
CA LEU A 19 -4.57 0.23 -17.44
C LEU A 19 -3.29 -0.33 -18.10
N LEU A 20 -3.27 -0.40 -19.43
CA LEU A 20 -2.13 -0.89 -20.20
C LEU A 20 -0.91 0.02 -20.06
N LYS A 21 -1.08 1.34 -20.12
CA LYS A 21 0.04 2.29 -19.96
C LYS A 21 0.70 2.15 -18.58
N GLY A 22 -0.08 2.01 -17.52
CA GLY A 22 0.45 1.72 -16.19
C GLY A 22 1.19 0.38 -16.18
N TYR A 23 0.53 -0.68 -16.64
CA TYR A 23 1.12 -2.03 -16.65
C TYR A 23 2.44 -2.12 -17.42
N PHE A 24 2.53 -1.54 -18.63
CA PHE A 24 3.72 -1.60 -19.47
C PHE A 24 4.85 -0.67 -19.00
N VAL A 25 4.54 0.48 -18.39
CA VAL A 25 5.58 1.42 -17.93
C VAL A 25 6.09 1.05 -16.52
N ASP A 26 5.22 0.55 -15.64
CA ASP A 26 5.60 0.22 -14.27
C ASP A 26 6.33 -1.13 -14.15
N THR A 27 6.07 -2.09 -15.05
CA THR A 27 6.75 -3.39 -15.02
C THR A 27 8.26 -3.23 -15.17
N ASP A 28 8.75 -2.36 -16.05
CA ASP A 28 10.19 -2.17 -16.25
C ASP A 28 10.89 -1.61 -15.00
N ARG A 29 10.18 -0.82 -14.19
CA ARG A 29 10.71 -0.29 -12.92
C ARG A 29 10.91 -1.41 -11.89
N VAL A 30 9.95 -2.33 -11.77
CA VAL A 30 10.01 -3.43 -10.79
C VAL A 30 11.12 -4.42 -11.10
N TRP A 31 11.35 -4.71 -12.39
CA TRP A 31 12.38 -5.66 -12.83
C TRP A 31 13.80 -5.06 -12.86
N ARG A 32 13.91 -3.72 -12.92
CA ARG A 32 15.20 -3.01 -12.94
C ARG A 32 15.71 -2.65 -11.54
N ASP A 33 14.83 -2.56 -10.54
CA ASP A 33 15.21 -2.24 -9.18
C ASP A 33 15.76 -3.47 -8.43
N ASP A 34 16.93 -3.31 -7.82
CA ASP A 34 17.54 -4.30 -6.92
C ASP A 34 16.62 -4.58 -5.72
N ALA A 35 16.52 -5.85 -5.29
CA ALA A 35 15.64 -6.26 -4.20
C ALA A 35 15.88 -5.45 -2.91
N GLY A 36 17.12 -5.01 -2.66
CA GLY A 36 17.46 -4.14 -1.54
C GLY A 36 16.86 -2.74 -1.67
N LYS A 37 16.80 -2.16 -2.87
CA LYS A 37 16.15 -0.85 -3.12
C LYS A 37 14.65 -0.92 -2.86
N ILE A 38 14.00 -2.00 -3.32
CA ILE A 38 12.57 -2.23 -3.08
C ILE A 38 12.30 -2.36 -1.57
N LYS A 39 13.12 -3.12 -0.85
CA LYS A 39 13.01 -3.26 0.61
C LYS A 39 13.16 -1.91 1.32
N ALA A 40 14.22 -1.16 1.01
CA ALA A 40 14.47 0.15 1.60
C ALA A 40 13.33 1.15 1.33
N PHE A 41 12.76 1.12 0.12
CA PHE A 41 11.60 1.93 -0.23
C PHE A 41 10.38 1.55 0.61
N LYS A 42 10.07 0.25 0.72
CA LYS A 42 8.96 -0.26 1.54
C LYS A 42 9.13 0.12 3.01
N ASP A 43 10.34 -0.01 3.56
CA ASP A 43 10.65 0.37 4.95
C ASP A 43 10.44 1.88 5.17
N LYS A 44 10.87 2.72 4.22
CA LYS A 44 10.64 4.17 4.26
C LYS A 44 9.15 4.52 4.22
N GLN A 45 8.37 3.90 3.32
CA GLN A 45 6.92 4.15 3.24
C GLN A 45 6.22 3.67 4.51
N PHE A 46 6.61 2.52 5.04
CA PHE A 46 6.01 1.97 6.25
C PHE A 46 6.20 2.91 7.46
N ARG A 47 7.42 3.40 7.70
CA ARG A 47 7.67 4.39 8.78
C ARG A 47 6.83 5.67 8.60
N LYS A 48 6.65 6.13 7.36
CA LYS A 48 5.81 7.29 7.07
C LYS A 48 4.34 7.04 7.43
N ILE A 49 3.81 5.87 7.07
CA ILE A 49 2.43 5.47 7.40
C ILE A 49 2.23 5.35 8.90
N VAL A 50 3.16 4.73 9.62
CA VAL A 50 3.04 4.59 11.10
C VAL A 50 3.05 5.95 11.79
N ARG A 51 3.90 6.88 11.36
CA ARG A 51 3.89 8.26 11.89
C ARG A 51 2.56 8.95 11.65
N TYR A 52 2.05 8.86 10.41
CA TYR A 52 0.74 9.41 10.08
C TYR A 52 -0.39 8.77 10.90
N ALA A 53 -0.34 7.45 11.12
CA ALA A 53 -1.30 6.77 11.98
C ALA A 53 -1.22 7.31 13.42
N TYR A 54 -0.02 7.61 13.94
CA TYR A 54 0.16 8.17 15.28
C TYR A 54 -0.46 9.57 15.45
N ASP A 55 -0.66 10.32 14.37
CA ASP A 55 -1.33 11.63 14.40
C ASP A 55 -2.86 11.48 14.56
N VAL A 56 -3.42 10.32 14.25
CA VAL A 56 -4.85 10.03 14.37
C VAL A 56 -5.19 9.55 15.79
N PRO A 57 -6.16 10.16 16.51
CA PRO A 57 -6.42 9.86 17.93
C PRO A 57 -6.69 8.39 18.26
N VAL A 58 -7.44 7.69 17.40
CA VAL A 58 -7.80 6.28 17.59
C VAL A 58 -6.56 5.39 17.61
N TYR A 59 -5.67 5.56 16.64
CA TYR A 59 -4.44 4.80 16.52
C TYR A 59 -3.44 5.20 17.61
N ARG A 60 -3.31 6.51 17.88
CA ARG A 60 -2.43 7.02 18.95
C ARG A 60 -2.75 6.40 20.30
N LYS A 61 -4.03 6.34 20.67
CA LYS A 61 -4.48 5.72 21.93
C LYS A 61 -4.07 4.25 21.97
N LYS A 62 -4.40 3.50 20.93
CA LYS A 62 -4.13 2.05 20.85
C LYS A 62 -2.63 1.73 20.82
N TYR A 63 -1.81 2.54 20.14
CA TYR A 63 -0.36 2.36 20.11
C TYR A 63 0.27 2.71 21.46
N LYS A 64 -0.20 3.76 22.14
CA LYS A 64 0.23 4.09 23.50
C LYS A 64 -0.12 3.01 24.51
N GLU A 65 -1.32 2.46 24.45
CA GLU A 65 -1.76 1.33 25.30
C GLU A 65 -0.88 0.09 25.09
N ALA A 66 -0.43 -0.14 23.85
CA ALA A 66 0.52 -1.20 23.51
C ALA A 66 2.00 -0.84 23.80
N GLY A 67 2.29 0.37 24.28
CA GLY A 67 3.66 0.83 24.57
C GLY A 67 4.53 1.08 23.34
N ILE A 68 3.93 1.37 22.18
CA ILE A 68 4.62 1.52 20.89
C ILE A 68 4.76 3.00 20.53
N HIS A 69 5.99 3.43 20.26
CA HIS A 69 6.29 4.71 19.64
C HIS A 69 6.60 4.54 18.15
N PRO A 70 6.23 5.48 17.26
CA PRO A 70 6.58 5.41 15.85
C PRO A 70 8.09 5.32 15.57
N ASP A 71 8.93 5.76 16.51
CA ASP A 71 10.39 5.66 16.38
C ASP A 71 10.95 4.26 16.69
N ASP A 72 10.15 3.37 17.29
CA ASP A 72 10.51 1.97 17.51
C ASP A 72 10.41 1.12 16.24
N ILE A 73 9.79 1.68 15.18
CA ILE A 73 9.54 1.01 13.91
C ILE A 73 10.66 1.33 12.92
N LYS A 74 11.46 0.33 12.59
CA LYS A 74 12.58 0.43 11.64
C LYS A 74 12.18 0.06 10.23
N GLY A 75 11.26 -0.88 10.05
CA GLY A 75 10.86 -1.34 8.72
C GLY A 75 9.61 -2.19 8.71
N ILE A 76 9.27 -2.74 7.55
CA ILE A 76 8.03 -3.47 7.34
C ILE A 76 7.94 -4.76 8.18
N GLU A 77 9.07 -5.30 8.61
CA GLU A 77 9.14 -6.48 9.47
C GLU A 77 8.56 -6.23 10.87
N ASP A 78 8.61 -4.97 11.33
CA ASP A 78 8.07 -4.55 12.63
C ASP A 78 6.54 -4.45 12.65
N ILE A 79 5.86 -4.69 11.52
CA ILE A 79 4.40 -4.68 11.45
C ILE A 79 3.74 -5.60 12.48
N LYS A 80 4.42 -6.70 12.85
CA LYS A 80 3.96 -7.67 13.86
C LYS A 80 3.87 -7.08 15.27
N LYS A 81 4.57 -5.97 15.55
CA LYS A 81 4.50 -5.26 16.83
C LYS A 81 3.20 -4.47 16.94
N LEU A 82 2.60 -4.05 15.82
CA LEU A 82 1.43 -3.17 15.84
C LEU A 82 0.15 -3.94 16.25
N PRO A 83 -0.68 -3.36 17.12
CA PRO A 83 -1.94 -3.98 17.51
C PRO A 83 -2.96 -3.96 16.37
N PHE A 84 -3.75 -5.03 16.24
CA PHE A 84 -4.84 -5.10 15.28
C PHE A 84 -5.95 -4.11 15.62
N ILE A 85 -6.42 -3.36 14.62
CA ILE A 85 -7.59 -2.51 14.71
C ILE A 85 -8.77 -3.26 14.12
N THR A 86 -9.81 -3.50 14.92
CA THR A 86 -11.10 -4.04 14.46
C THR A 86 -12.09 -2.90 14.29
N LYS A 87 -13.06 -3.10 13.39
CA LYS A 87 -14.26 -2.29 13.27
C LYS A 87 -15.17 -2.49 14.48
#